data_AF-A0A7Z0GN98-F1
#
_entry.id   AF-A0A7Z0GN98-F1
#
_cell.length_a   1.000
_cell.length_b   1.000
_cell.length_c   1.000
_cell.angle_alpha   90.00
_cell.angle_beta   90.00
_cell.angle_gamma   90.00
#
_symmetry.space_group_name_H-M   'P 1'
#
loop_
_entity.id
_entity.type
_entity.pdbx_description
1 polymer ?
#
loop_
_entity_poly.entity_id
_entity_poly.type
_entity_poly.pdbx_seq_one_letter_code
_entity_poly.pdbx_strand_id
1 'polypeptide(L)'
;MAQQGAGHTRTVAPRPSLFDLIKVVLRLGPKQINDEIQLAVGQMKTKGIAAGIAAGLMVVGLVFVTFLVVALIVAAVAAFGLIFELWAAALIVAGIFLLIAAIFVLVGLLRLKKAMPLMPEDAIRGLRLDLGVAQQGSRFDPRTLDRQDAERRRKKEEAKREAQERKKQEARTAGAGSPKKPPYRELLRRTTQRRDHLGSLHDQIRDRSDKNSLKSDAQDAVAGLREKARTAGRKAQTQEAPAPGAATDQADARGQAPGDASTSGAGDFVAARWKPLAVLGASAAAGAVFLRELTRR
;
A
#
# COMPACT_ATOMS: atom_id res chain seq x y z
N MET A 1 -21.32 9.65 87.13
CA MET A 1 -22.43 9.74 86.15
C MET A 1 -21.89 9.35 84.79
N ALA A 2 -22.51 8.34 84.19
CA ALA A 2 -22.18 7.78 82.88
C ALA A 2 -22.96 8.48 81.76
N GLN A 3 -22.34 8.59 80.57
CA GLN A 3 -22.99 8.68 79.24
C GLN A 3 -21.89 8.46 78.18
N GLN A 4 -21.67 7.20 77.79
CA GLN A 4 -22.16 6.54 76.56
C GLN A 4 -21.49 7.05 75.28
N GLY A 5 -20.58 6.21 74.76
CA GLY A 5 -19.93 6.37 73.45
C GLY A 5 -20.82 5.88 72.31
N ALA A 6 -20.98 6.70 71.28
CA ALA A 6 -21.58 6.33 70.02
C ALA A 6 -20.53 5.67 69.11
N GLY A 7 -20.53 4.33 69.10
CA GLY A 7 -19.71 3.53 68.19
C GLY A 7 -20.07 3.79 66.73
N HIS A 8 -19.23 4.54 66.02
CA HIS A 8 -19.24 4.56 64.57
C HIS A 8 -18.61 3.25 64.08
N THR A 9 -19.44 2.26 63.78
CA THR A 9 -19.03 1.05 63.08
C THR A 9 -18.58 1.44 61.67
N ARG A 10 -17.27 1.65 61.49
CA ARG A 10 -16.65 1.67 60.16
C ARG A 10 -16.82 0.28 59.57
N THR A 11 -17.87 0.08 58.79
CA THR A 11 -18.01 -1.06 57.90
C THR A 11 -16.85 -1.03 56.91
N VAL A 12 -15.87 -1.89 57.14
CA VAL A 12 -14.74 -2.11 56.23
C VAL A 12 -15.31 -2.72 54.96
N ALA A 13 -15.47 -1.91 53.92
CA ALA A 13 -15.86 -2.40 52.59
C ALA A 13 -14.86 -3.48 52.14
N PRO A 14 -15.31 -4.63 51.62
CA PRO A 14 -14.43 -5.68 51.11
C PRO A 14 -13.46 -5.09 50.08
N ARG A 15 -12.16 -5.37 50.23
CA ARG A 15 -11.16 -4.97 49.23
C ARG A 15 -11.52 -5.68 47.91
N PRO A 16 -11.68 -4.95 46.79
CA PRO A 16 -12.03 -5.57 45.52
C PRO A 16 -10.98 -6.60 45.17
N SER A 17 -11.42 -7.81 44.83
CA SER A 17 -10.51 -8.88 44.45
C SER A 17 -9.81 -8.52 43.13
N LEU A 18 -8.63 -9.11 42.89
CA LEU A 18 -7.92 -8.95 41.62
C LEU A 18 -8.81 -9.30 40.41
N PHE A 19 -9.73 -10.25 40.61
CA PHE A 19 -10.74 -10.62 39.64
C PHE A 19 -11.79 -9.53 39.41
N ASP A 20 -12.22 -8.82 40.46
CA ASP A 20 -13.16 -7.70 40.33
C ASP A 20 -12.52 -6.53 39.58
N LEU A 21 -11.23 -6.25 39.80
CA LEU A 21 -10.47 -5.26 39.05
C LEU A 21 -10.35 -5.61 37.57
N ILE A 22 -10.01 -6.87 37.24
CA ILE A 22 -9.97 -7.35 35.85
C ILE A 22 -11.35 -7.24 35.20
N LYS A 23 -12.42 -7.59 35.93
CA LYS A 23 -13.80 -7.51 35.43
C LYS A 23 -14.25 -6.06 35.19
N VAL A 24 -13.82 -5.13 36.04
CA VAL A 24 -14.05 -3.69 35.89
C VAL A 24 -13.28 -3.14 34.69
N VAL A 25 -12.01 -3.49 34.52
CA VAL A 25 -11.21 -3.07 33.35
C VAL A 25 -11.77 -3.63 32.05
N LEU A 26 -12.19 -4.90 32.01
CA LEU A 26 -12.84 -5.50 30.84
C LEU A 26 -14.21 -4.87 30.53
N ARG A 27 -14.91 -4.39 31.55
CA ARG A 27 -16.23 -3.75 31.41
C ARG A 27 -16.14 -2.27 31.03
N LEU A 28 -15.14 -1.53 31.53
CA LEU A 28 -15.00 -0.08 31.31
C LEU A 28 -14.00 0.29 30.20
N GLY A 29 -12.97 -0.52 29.97
CA GLY A 29 -11.94 -0.26 28.95
C GLY A 29 -12.52 0.00 27.55
N PRO A 30 -13.45 -0.83 27.05
CA PRO A 30 -14.07 -0.58 25.74
C PRO A 30 -14.86 0.72 25.67
N LYS A 31 -15.52 1.12 26.76
CA LYS A 31 -16.29 2.38 26.82
C LYS A 31 -15.38 3.59 26.83
N GLN A 32 -14.31 3.57 27.63
CA GLN A 32 -13.37 4.68 27.70
C GLN A 32 -12.64 4.90 26.36
N ILE A 33 -12.26 3.82 25.68
CA ILE A 33 -11.69 3.90 24.32
C ILE A 33 -12.70 4.53 23.35
N ASN A 34 -13.97 4.12 23.42
CA ASN A 34 -15.01 4.67 22.56
C ASN A 34 -15.28 6.16 22.83
N ASP A 35 -15.21 6.59 24.09
CA ASP A 35 -15.40 8.00 24.49
C ASP A 35 -14.23 8.88 24.02
N GLU A 36 -12.99 8.42 24.15
CA GLU A 36 -11.80 9.10 23.60
C GLU A 36 -11.84 9.20 22.07
N ILE A 37 -12.30 8.15 21.39
CA ILE A 37 -12.52 8.16 19.94
C ILE A 37 -13.60 9.19 19.58
N GLN A 38 -14.73 9.20 20.27
CA GLN A 38 -15.82 10.17 20.03
C GLN A 38 -15.34 11.61 20.23
N LEU A 39 -14.53 11.85 21.26
CA LEU A 39 -13.95 13.15 21.57
C LEU A 39 -12.94 13.58 20.50
N ALA A 40 -12.08 12.67 20.05
CA ALA A 40 -11.14 12.90 18.94
C ALA A 40 -11.88 13.18 17.62
N VAL A 41 -12.95 12.42 17.32
CA VAL A 41 -13.80 12.62 16.13
C VAL A 41 -14.50 13.98 16.18
N GLY A 42 -15.02 14.39 17.34
CA GLY A 42 -15.61 15.71 17.53
C GLY A 42 -14.62 16.85 17.27
N GLN A 43 -13.40 16.74 17.81
CA GLN A 43 -12.34 17.72 17.56
C GLN A 43 -11.88 17.73 16.09
N MET A 44 -11.74 16.56 15.47
CA MET A 44 -11.40 16.44 14.04
C MET A 44 -12.49 16.99 13.13
N LYS A 45 -13.77 16.86 13.49
CA LYS A 45 -14.86 17.41 12.68
C LYS A 45 -14.80 18.93 12.64
N THR A 46 -14.67 19.59 13.80
CA THR A 46 -14.59 21.05 13.87
C THR A 46 -13.31 21.59 13.20
N LYS A 47 -12.15 20.99 13.50
CA LYS A 47 -10.88 21.38 12.86
C LYS A 47 -10.85 21.05 11.37
N GLY A 48 -11.45 19.92 10.99
CA GLY A 48 -11.52 19.44 9.62
C GLY A 48 -12.42 20.29 8.73
N ILE A 49 -13.55 20.79 9.26
CA ILE A 49 -14.41 21.74 8.53
C ILE A 49 -13.65 23.06 8.29
N ALA A 50 -12.99 23.61 9.31
CA ALA A 50 -12.22 24.85 9.14
C ALA A 50 -11.06 24.67 8.14
N ALA A 51 -10.31 23.57 8.24
CA ALA A 51 -9.27 23.23 7.28
C ALA A 51 -9.83 22.99 5.87
N GLY A 52 -11.01 22.37 5.76
CA GLY A 52 -11.72 22.14 4.50
C GLY A 52 -12.18 23.43 3.83
N ILE A 53 -12.72 24.38 4.60
CA ILE A 53 -13.09 25.71 4.10
C ILE A 53 -11.84 26.47 3.63
N ALA A 54 -10.77 26.46 4.42
CA ALA A 54 -9.51 27.10 4.04
C ALA A 54 -8.94 26.48 2.75
N ALA A 55 -8.91 25.15 2.65
CA ALA A 55 -8.49 24.46 1.44
C ALA A 55 -9.39 24.79 0.24
N GLY A 56 -10.70 24.86 0.44
CA GLY A 56 -11.67 25.25 -0.59
C GLY A 56 -11.42 26.67 -1.11
N LEU A 57 -11.24 27.64 -0.20
CA LEU A 57 -10.91 29.02 -0.56
C LEU A 57 -9.56 29.13 -1.28
N MET A 58 -8.57 28.33 -0.89
CA MET A 58 -7.27 28.28 -1.58
C MET A 58 -7.41 27.77 -3.01
N VAL A 59 -8.26 26.76 -3.26
CA VAL A 59 -8.52 26.27 -4.62
C VAL A 59 -9.21 27.35 -5.46
N VAL A 60 -10.23 28.02 -4.91
CA VAL A 60 -10.91 29.11 -5.61
C VAL A 60 -9.94 30.25 -5.90
N GLY A 61 -9.13 30.65 -4.92
CA GLY A 61 -8.08 31.66 -5.11
C GLY A 61 -7.08 31.28 -6.19
N LEU A 62 -6.66 30.02 -6.26
CA LEU A 62 -5.75 29.51 -7.29
C LEU A 62 -6.38 29.60 -8.69
N VAL A 63 -7.68 29.37 -8.82
CA VAL A 63 -8.41 29.57 -10.10
C VAL A 63 -8.35 31.04 -10.54
N PHE A 64 -8.62 31.99 -9.64
CA PHE A 64 -8.51 33.42 -9.95
C PHE A 64 -7.09 33.85 -10.30
N VAL A 65 -6.08 33.35 -9.57
CA VAL A 65 -4.67 33.59 -9.90
C VAL A 65 -4.33 33.03 -11.29
N THR A 66 -4.87 31.87 -11.64
CA THR A 66 -4.67 31.28 -12.97
C THR A 66 -5.23 32.19 -14.07
N PHE A 67 -6.45 32.71 -13.89
CA PHE A 67 -7.03 33.67 -14.84
C PHE A 67 -6.25 34.99 -14.90
N LEU A 68 -5.76 35.49 -13.76
CA LEU A 68 -4.90 36.66 -13.73
C LEU A 68 -3.61 36.44 -14.54
N VAL A 69 -2.96 35.28 -14.40
CA VAL A 69 -1.76 34.94 -15.17
C VAL A 69 -2.06 34.92 -16.67
N VAL A 70 -3.18 34.32 -17.09
CA VAL A 70 -3.60 34.33 -18.51
C VAL A 70 -3.82 35.76 -19.00
N ALA A 71 -4.53 36.60 -18.24
CA ALA A 71 -4.75 38.00 -18.59
C ALA A 71 -3.43 38.79 -18.70
N LEU A 72 -2.48 38.56 -17.79
CA LEU A 72 -1.15 39.17 -17.84
C LEU A 72 -0.34 38.70 -19.05
N ILE A 73 -0.43 37.43 -19.43
CA ILE A 73 0.21 36.93 -20.66
C ILE A 73 -0.37 37.63 -21.88
N VAL A 74 -1.70 37.72 -21.99
CA VAL A 74 -2.35 38.43 -23.10
C VAL A 74 -1.95 39.91 -23.13
N ALA A 75 -1.93 40.58 -21.97
CA ALA A 75 -1.50 41.97 -21.86
C ALA A 75 -0.03 42.15 -22.27
N ALA A 76 0.86 41.23 -21.86
CA ALA A 76 2.25 41.24 -22.27
C ALA A 76 2.41 41.07 -23.79
N VAL A 77 1.70 40.11 -24.39
CA VAL A 77 1.70 39.91 -25.85
C VAL A 77 1.20 41.16 -26.58
N ALA A 78 0.12 41.77 -26.11
CA ALA A 78 -0.40 43.02 -26.68
C ALA A 78 0.60 44.18 -26.55
N ALA A 79 1.27 44.30 -25.41
CA ALA A 79 2.29 45.33 -25.18
C ALA A 79 3.50 45.15 -26.12
N PHE A 80 4.00 43.93 -26.29
CA PHE A 80 5.05 43.64 -27.27
C PHE A 80 4.58 43.81 -28.72
N GLY A 81 3.28 43.58 -28.97
CA GLY A 81 2.62 43.83 -30.26
C GLY A 81 2.64 45.29 -30.70
N LEU A 82 2.97 46.25 -29.81
CA LEU A 82 3.17 47.65 -30.16
C LEU A 82 4.53 47.89 -30.87
N ILE A 83 5.48 46.97 -30.73
CA ILE A 83 6.85 47.08 -31.26
C ILE A 83 7.10 46.02 -32.35
N PHE A 84 6.54 44.81 -32.16
CA PHE A 84 6.71 43.66 -33.05
C PHE A 84 5.38 43.20 -33.64
N GLU A 85 5.43 42.45 -34.75
CA GLU A 85 4.28 41.70 -35.25
C GLU A 85 3.72 40.74 -34.18
N LEU A 86 2.39 40.55 -34.17
CA LEU A 86 1.69 39.83 -33.09
C LEU A 86 2.20 38.39 -32.89
N TRP A 87 2.53 37.70 -33.99
CA TRP A 87 3.07 36.34 -33.94
C TRP A 87 4.45 36.29 -33.29
N ALA A 88 5.31 37.29 -33.56
CA ALA A 88 6.64 37.38 -32.99
C ALA A 88 6.59 37.77 -31.50
N ALA A 89 5.71 38.72 -31.14
CA ALA A 89 5.45 39.08 -29.75
C ALA A 89 4.99 37.87 -28.92
N ALA A 90 4.07 37.06 -29.44
CA ALA A 90 3.60 35.84 -28.78
C ALA A 90 4.73 34.83 -28.56
N LEU A 91 5.61 34.61 -29.56
CA LEU A 91 6.75 33.70 -29.44
C LEU A 91 7.80 34.19 -28.42
N ILE A 92 8.06 35.50 -28.36
CA ILE A 92 8.98 36.08 -27.38
C ILE A 92 8.46 35.87 -25.96
N VAL A 93 7.19 36.22 -25.70
CA VAL A 93 6.57 36.03 -24.38
C VAL A 93 6.56 34.54 -24.00
N ALA A 94 6.18 33.65 -24.94
CA ALA A 94 6.22 32.21 -24.72
C ALA A 94 7.64 31.71 -24.39
N GLY A 95 8.66 32.22 -25.08
CA GLY A 95 10.07 31.90 -24.82
C GLY A 95 10.52 32.31 -23.42
N ILE A 96 10.10 33.48 -22.94
CA ILE A 96 10.39 33.96 -21.57
C ILE A 96 9.76 33.01 -20.53
N PHE A 97 8.48 32.66 -20.70
CA PHE A 97 7.80 31.72 -19.80
C PHE A 97 8.42 30.32 -19.83
N LEU A 98 8.84 29.85 -21.01
CA LEU A 98 9.54 28.58 -21.15
C LEU A 98 10.88 28.58 -20.40
N LEU A 99 11.64 29.67 -20.47
CA LEU A 99 12.90 29.81 -19.74
C LEU A 99 12.67 29.78 -18.23
N ILE A 100 11.66 30.52 -17.73
CA ILE A 100 11.28 30.51 -16.32
C ILE A 100 10.88 29.08 -15.91
N ALA A 101 10.02 28.42 -16.67
CA ALA A 101 9.59 27.05 -16.41
C ALA A 101 10.78 26.07 -16.35
N ALA A 102 11.74 26.19 -17.27
CA ALA A 102 12.95 25.39 -17.28
C ALA A 102 13.79 25.59 -16.01
N ILE A 103 13.92 26.82 -15.51
CA ILE A 103 14.59 27.11 -14.24
C ILE A 103 13.86 26.44 -13.07
N PHE A 104 12.53 26.57 -12.99
CA PHE A 104 11.75 25.93 -11.92
C PHE A 104 11.87 24.41 -11.96
N VAL A 105 11.79 23.79 -13.14
CA VAL A 105 11.99 22.34 -13.30
C VAL A 105 13.39 21.95 -12.88
N LEU A 106 14.42 22.69 -13.30
CA LEU A 106 15.81 22.38 -12.93
C LEU A 106 16.02 22.49 -11.42
N VAL A 107 15.56 23.57 -10.78
CA VAL A 107 15.62 23.75 -9.33
C VAL A 107 14.83 22.66 -8.62
N GLY A 108 13.63 22.33 -9.10
CA GLY A 108 12.80 21.24 -8.58
C GLY A 108 13.52 19.90 -8.64
N LEU A 109 14.14 19.56 -9.77
CA LEU A 109 14.92 18.34 -9.94
C LEU A 109 16.16 18.33 -9.03
N LEU A 110 16.84 19.46 -8.87
CA LEU A 110 17.99 19.56 -7.97
C LEU A 110 17.57 19.38 -6.51
N ARG A 111 16.44 19.95 -6.10
CA ARG A 111 15.87 19.78 -4.75
C ARG A 111 15.39 18.34 -4.54
N LEU A 112 14.71 17.74 -5.52
CA LEU A 112 14.23 16.36 -5.46
C LEU A 112 15.40 15.36 -5.38
N LYS A 113 16.47 15.60 -6.13
CA LYS A 113 17.70 14.81 -6.05
C LYS A 113 18.36 14.89 -4.68
N LYS A 114 18.33 16.07 -4.04
CA LYS A 114 18.83 16.25 -2.65
C LYS A 114 17.90 15.62 -1.61
N ALA A 115 16.61 15.52 -1.90
CA ALA A 115 15.61 14.92 -1.02
C ALA A 115 15.54 13.38 -1.13
N MET A 116 16.32 12.75 -2.00
CA MET A 116 16.50 11.29 -2.00
C MET A 116 17.64 10.88 -1.07
N PRO A 117 17.48 9.81 -0.26
CA PRO A 117 16.48 8.75 -0.41
C PRO A 117 15.13 9.07 0.26
N LEU A 118 14.06 9.07 -0.55
CA LEU A 118 12.66 9.20 -0.10
C LEU A 118 12.15 7.94 0.62
N MET A 119 13.00 6.92 0.77
CA MET A 119 12.71 5.78 1.64
C MET A 119 12.99 6.21 3.07
N PRO A 120 11.99 6.24 3.97
CA PRO A 120 12.22 6.41 5.39
C PRO A 120 12.88 5.14 5.93
N GLU A 121 14.21 5.09 5.83
CA GLU A 121 15.03 3.94 6.19
C GLU A 121 14.78 3.51 7.64
N ASP A 122 14.60 4.48 8.53
CA ASP A 122 14.30 4.24 9.94
C ASP A 122 12.91 3.65 10.18
N ALA A 123 11.89 4.08 9.42
CA ALA A 123 10.53 3.54 9.54
C ALA A 123 10.46 2.09 9.04
N ILE A 124 11.13 1.79 7.92
CA ILE A 124 11.22 0.43 7.38
C ILE A 124 12.03 -0.47 8.32
N ARG A 125 13.11 0.06 8.93
CA ARG A 125 13.90 -0.64 9.93
C ARG A 125 13.07 -0.97 11.18
N GLY A 126 12.30 0.00 11.70
CA GLY A 126 11.39 -0.20 12.82
C GLY A 126 10.37 -1.30 12.56
N LEU A 127 9.68 -1.25 11.41
CA LEU A 127 8.74 -2.29 11.00
C LEU A 127 9.39 -3.69 10.92
N ARG A 128 10.61 -3.79 10.38
CA ARG A 128 11.34 -5.06 10.31
C ARG A 128 11.78 -5.57 11.69
N LEU A 129 12.14 -4.65 12.58
CA LEU A 129 12.47 -4.95 13.96
C LEU A 129 11.24 -5.51 14.69
N ASP A 130 10.11 -4.83 14.58
CA ASP A 130 8.85 -5.24 15.20
C ASP A 130 8.35 -6.59 14.67
N LEU A 131 8.49 -6.83 13.36
CA LEU A 131 8.19 -8.12 12.74
C LEU A 131 9.15 -9.23 13.22
N GLY A 132 10.44 -8.92 13.36
CA GLY A 132 11.44 -9.85 13.87
C GLY A 132 11.17 -10.25 15.32
N VAL A 133 10.82 -9.28 16.16
CA VAL A 133 10.43 -9.51 17.57
C VAL A 133 9.10 -10.27 17.65
N ALA A 134 8.11 -9.94 16.81
CA ALA A 134 6.83 -10.65 16.78
C ALA A 134 6.99 -12.12 16.36
N GLN A 135 7.93 -12.42 15.46
CA GLN A 135 8.15 -13.78 14.93
C GLN A 135 9.08 -14.63 15.81
N GLN A 136 10.13 -14.03 16.36
CA GLN A 136 11.21 -14.76 17.07
C GLN A 136 11.22 -14.49 18.58
N GLY A 137 10.39 -13.56 19.07
CA GLY A 137 10.29 -13.20 20.48
C GLY A 137 11.60 -12.64 21.03
N SER A 138 11.91 -12.98 22.28
CA SER A 138 13.14 -12.55 22.96
C SER A 138 14.44 -13.12 22.38
N ARG A 139 14.35 -14.08 21.44
CA ARG A 139 15.52 -14.65 20.75
C ARG A 139 16.00 -13.81 19.57
N PHE A 140 15.19 -12.83 19.15
CA PHE A 140 15.58 -11.90 18.10
C PHE A 140 16.70 -10.98 18.57
N ASP A 141 17.85 -10.99 17.88
CA ASP A 141 18.94 -10.05 18.15
C ASP A 141 18.91 -8.91 17.10
N PRO A 142 18.60 -7.66 17.52
CA PRO A 142 18.59 -6.48 16.65
C PRO A 142 19.89 -6.26 15.88
N ARG A 143 21.03 -6.67 16.46
CA ARG A 143 22.36 -6.43 15.87
C ARG A 143 22.58 -7.21 14.58
N THR A 144 21.84 -8.29 14.37
CA THR A 144 21.95 -9.10 13.15
C THR A 144 21.37 -8.39 11.92
N LEU A 145 20.31 -7.61 12.10
CA LEU A 145 19.72 -6.77 11.06
C LEU A 145 20.70 -5.67 10.62
N ASP A 146 21.32 -5.01 11.60
CA ASP A 146 22.28 -3.92 11.35
C ASP A 146 23.54 -4.39 10.61
N ARG A 147 24.03 -5.61 10.91
CA ARG A 147 25.14 -6.22 10.16
C ARG A 147 24.76 -6.52 8.71
N GLN A 148 23.57 -7.09 8.47
CA GLN A 148 23.09 -7.34 7.11
C GLN A 148 22.89 -6.05 6.31
N ASP A 149 22.33 -5.01 6.93
CA ASP A 149 22.12 -3.72 6.28
C ASP A 149 23.47 -3.04 5.98
N ALA A 150 24.44 -3.13 6.89
CA ALA A 150 25.80 -2.64 6.66
C ALA A 150 26.51 -3.37 5.50
N GLU A 151 26.39 -4.70 5.42
CA GLU A 151 26.94 -5.49 4.31
C GLU A 151 26.27 -5.15 2.97
N ARG A 152 24.93 -4.98 2.95
CA ARG A 152 24.20 -4.56 1.74
C ARG A 152 24.63 -3.17 1.29
N ARG A 153 24.85 -2.23 2.22
CA ARG A 153 25.38 -0.89 1.92
C ARG A 153 26.77 -0.97 1.29
N ARG A 154 27.68 -1.75 1.89
CA ARG A 154 29.03 -2.01 1.34
C ARG A 154 29.01 -2.62 -0.06
N LYS A 155 28.25 -3.70 -0.27
CA LYS A 155 28.09 -4.32 -1.60
C LYS A 155 27.53 -3.35 -2.64
N LYS A 156 26.59 -2.49 -2.25
CA LYS A 156 26.02 -1.47 -3.14
C LYS A 156 27.01 -0.36 -3.46
N GLU A 157 27.85 0.03 -2.51
CA GLU A 157 28.93 1.00 -2.72
C GLU A 157 30.05 0.42 -3.60
N GLU A 158 30.48 -0.81 -3.35
CA GLU A 158 31.44 -1.56 -4.17
C GLU A 158 30.90 -1.71 -5.61
N ALA A 159 29.67 -2.19 -5.79
CA ALA A 159 29.05 -2.30 -7.11
C ALA A 159 28.92 -0.93 -7.82
N LYS A 160 28.67 0.17 -7.09
CA LYS A 160 28.67 1.52 -7.65
C LYS A 160 30.06 1.98 -8.05
N ARG A 161 31.09 1.69 -7.25
CA ARG A 161 32.50 2.01 -7.54
C ARG A 161 32.96 1.23 -8.76
N GLU A 162 32.71 -0.08 -8.81
CA GLU A 162 33.00 -0.92 -9.96
C GLU A 162 32.25 -0.45 -11.20
N ALA A 163 30.97 -0.08 -11.10
CA ALA A 163 30.22 0.46 -12.24
C ALA A 163 30.77 1.82 -12.72
N GLN A 164 31.24 2.68 -11.80
CA GLN A 164 31.90 3.93 -12.15
C GLN A 164 33.28 3.71 -12.76
N GLU A 165 34.05 2.76 -12.24
CA GLU A 165 35.36 2.38 -12.77
C GLU A 165 35.22 1.73 -14.14
N ARG A 166 34.25 0.83 -14.33
CA ARG A 166 33.90 0.28 -15.65
C ARG A 166 33.51 1.38 -16.62
N LYS A 167 32.65 2.33 -16.24
CA LYS A 167 32.31 3.48 -17.09
C LYS A 167 33.51 4.37 -17.41
N LYS A 168 34.43 4.58 -16.44
CA LYS A 168 35.68 5.34 -16.66
C LYS A 168 36.65 4.58 -17.54
N GLN A 169 36.77 3.26 -17.38
CA GLN A 169 37.58 2.38 -18.22
C GLN A 169 37.02 2.35 -19.64
N GLU A 170 35.71 2.15 -19.81
CA GLU A 170 34.99 2.23 -21.09
C GLU A 170 35.17 3.59 -21.77
N ALA A 171 35.12 4.70 -21.02
CA ALA A 171 35.40 6.03 -21.57
C ALA A 171 36.87 6.23 -21.95
N ARG A 172 37.82 5.61 -21.24
CA ARG A 172 39.27 5.64 -21.55
C ARG A 172 39.64 4.71 -22.72
N THR A 173 38.99 3.55 -22.83
CA THR A 173 39.16 2.62 -23.95
C THR A 173 38.27 2.97 -25.15
N ALA A 174 37.32 3.90 -25.02
CA ALA A 174 36.57 4.45 -26.17
C ALA A 174 37.45 5.24 -27.16
N GLY A 175 38.71 5.55 -26.81
CA GLY A 175 39.76 5.99 -27.75
C GLY A 175 40.45 4.84 -28.52
N ALA A 176 40.13 3.58 -28.21
CA ALA A 176 40.67 2.38 -28.82
C ALA A 176 39.54 1.41 -29.20
N GLY A 177 38.79 1.76 -30.25
CA GLY A 177 37.84 0.88 -30.91
C GLY A 177 36.54 0.69 -30.14
N SER A 178 35.42 1.12 -30.74
CA SER A 178 34.07 0.74 -30.32
C SER A 178 34.01 -0.78 -30.05
N PRO A 179 33.23 -1.26 -29.07
CA PRO A 179 33.05 -2.70 -28.85
C PRO A 179 32.69 -3.33 -30.18
N LYS A 180 33.61 -4.16 -30.72
CA LYS A 180 33.47 -4.77 -32.05
C LYS A 180 32.13 -5.51 -32.02
N LYS A 181 31.14 -4.98 -32.77
CA LYS A 181 29.78 -5.54 -32.81
C LYS A 181 29.94 -7.05 -32.99
N PRO A 182 29.31 -7.90 -32.14
CA PRO A 182 29.45 -9.34 -32.25
C PRO A 182 29.24 -9.77 -33.70
N PRO A 183 30.11 -10.61 -34.28
CA PRO A 183 30.02 -10.94 -35.69
C PRO A 183 28.64 -11.52 -35.98
N TYR A 184 28.09 -11.24 -37.16
CA TYR A 184 26.70 -11.58 -37.53
C TYR A 184 26.31 -13.04 -37.21
N ARG A 185 27.26 -13.98 -37.35
CA ARG A 185 27.08 -15.40 -36.99
C ARG A 185 26.84 -15.64 -35.49
N GLU A 186 27.47 -14.85 -34.63
CA GLU A 186 27.27 -14.90 -33.17
C GLU A 186 25.89 -14.36 -32.79
N LEU A 187 25.44 -13.31 -33.48
CA LEU A 187 24.10 -12.76 -33.29
C LEU A 187 23.02 -13.76 -33.71
N LEU A 188 23.23 -14.47 -34.83
CA LEU A 188 22.36 -15.56 -35.27
C LEU A 188 22.29 -16.69 -34.23
N ARG A 189 23.44 -17.18 -33.73
CA ARG A 189 23.48 -18.21 -32.68
C ARG A 189 22.71 -17.80 -31.43
N ARG A 190 22.92 -16.57 -30.95
CA ARG A 190 22.19 -16.03 -29.78
C ARG A 190 20.71 -15.88 -30.03
N THR A 191 20.30 -15.60 -31.27
CA THR A 191 18.89 -15.47 -31.64
C THR A 191 18.21 -16.83 -31.66
N THR A 192 18.88 -17.85 -32.19
CA THR A 192 18.39 -19.24 -32.16
C THR A 192 18.26 -19.74 -30.72
N GLN A 193 19.31 -19.59 -29.89
CA GLN A 193 19.25 -19.98 -28.47
C GLN A 193 18.11 -19.29 -27.70
N ARG A 194 17.81 -18.01 -28.02
CA ARG A 194 16.68 -17.31 -27.42
C ARG A 194 15.34 -17.87 -27.87
N ARG A 195 15.19 -18.25 -29.15
CA ARG A 195 13.95 -18.88 -29.64
C ARG A 195 13.70 -20.21 -28.95
N ASP A 196 14.73 -21.02 -28.80
CA ASP A 196 14.62 -22.32 -28.13
C ASP A 196 14.24 -22.14 -26.65
N HIS A 197 14.87 -21.17 -25.98
CA HIS A 197 14.53 -20.85 -24.60
C HIS A 197 13.10 -20.32 -24.44
N LEU A 198 12.66 -19.43 -25.33
CA LEU A 198 11.28 -18.92 -25.34
C LEU A 198 10.26 -20.02 -25.67
N GLY A 199 10.61 -20.96 -26.55
CA GLY A 199 9.81 -22.15 -26.83
C GLY A 199 9.62 -23.00 -25.57
N SER A 200 10.71 -23.30 -24.85
CA SER A 200 10.65 -24.05 -23.60
C SER A 200 9.81 -23.38 -22.51
N LEU A 201 9.81 -22.04 -22.43
CA LEU A 201 8.97 -21.28 -21.50
C LEU A 201 7.51 -21.31 -21.92
N HIS A 202 7.24 -21.18 -23.21
CA HIS A 202 5.89 -21.26 -23.75
C HIS A 202 5.26 -22.64 -23.53
N ASP A 203 6.03 -23.73 -23.69
CA ASP A 203 5.55 -25.09 -23.44
C ASP A 203 5.26 -25.31 -21.95
N GLN A 204 6.12 -24.82 -21.05
CA GLN A 204 5.85 -24.83 -19.61
C GLN A 204 4.58 -24.06 -19.23
N ILE A 205 4.33 -22.91 -19.88
CA ILE A 205 3.12 -22.13 -19.64
C ILE A 205 1.89 -22.87 -20.16
N ARG A 206 1.98 -23.51 -21.33
CA ARG A 206 0.88 -24.28 -21.91
C ARG A 206 0.53 -25.50 -21.07
N ASP A 207 1.53 -26.25 -20.61
CA ASP A 207 1.37 -27.42 -19.74
C ASP A 207 0.74 -27.07 -18.39
N ARG A 208 1.18 -25.96 -17.79
CA ARG A 208 0.58 -25.42 -16.55
C ARG A 208 -0.81 -24.82 -16.77
N SER A 209 -1.14 -24.41 -17.99
CA SER A 209 -2.47 -23.84 -18.33
C SER A 209 -3.48 -24.90 -18.75
N ASP A 210 -3.08 -26.18 -18.83
CA ASP A 210 -4.02 -27.25 -19.09
C ASP A 210 -5.02 -27.35 -17.93
N LYS A 211 -6.31 -27.38 -18.25
CA LYS A 211 -7.39 -27.31 -17.26
C LYS A 211 -7.34 -28.49 -16.29
N ASN A 212 -6.76 -29.61 -16.72
CA ASN A 212 -6.58 -30.80 -15.89
C ASN A 212 -5.44 -30.65 -14.87
N SER A 213 -4.30 -30.03 -15.23
CA SER A 213 -3.17 -29.81 -14.30
C SER A 213 -3.50 -28.75 -13.25
N LEU A 214 -4.21 -27.68 -13.65
CA LEU A 214 -4.76 -26.69 -12.72
C LEU A 214 -5.74 -27.29 -11.72
N LYS A 215 -6.57 -28.25 -12.17
CA LYS A 215 -7.55 -28.91 -11.30
C LYS A 215 -6.88 -29.89 -10.34
N SER A 216 -5.86 -30.64 -10.78
CA SER A 216 -5.08 -31.52 -9.91
C SER A 216 -4.25 -30.73 -8.90
N ASP A 217 -3.55 -29.68 -9.32
CA ASP A 217 -2.75 -28.83 -8.42
C ASP A 217 -3.62 -28.15 -7.35
N ALA A 218 -4.82 -27.69 -7.74
CA ALA A 218 -5.79 -27.15 -6.80
C ALA A 218 -6.31 -28.22 -5.84
N GLN A 219 -6.57 -29.44 -6.33
CA GLN A 219 -7.02 -30.57 -5.51
C GLN A 219 -5.93 -31.03 -4.52
N ASP A 220 -4.68 -31.06 -4.95
CA ASP A 220 -3.52 -31.45 -4.14
C ASP A 220 -3.21 -30.38 -3.09
N ALA A 221 -3.33 -29.09 -3.43
CA ALA A 221 -3.22 -28.00 -2.46
C ALA A 221 -4.33 -28.06 -1.39
N VAL A 222 -5.56 -28.36 -1.81
CA VAL A 222 -6.70 -28.53 -0.90
C VAL A 222 -6.53 -29.80 -0.04
N ALA A 223 -6.00 -30.89 -0.60
CA ALA A 223 -5.69 -32.11 0.14
C ALA A 223 -4.61 -31.87 1.20
N GLY A 224 -3.53 -31.17 0.86
CA GLY A 224 -2.47 -30.81 1.81
C GLY A 224 -2.93 -29.85 2.91
N LEU A 225 -3.84 -28.91 2.60
CA LEU A 225 -4.51 -28.07 3.60
C LEU A 225 -5.41 -28.90 4.53
N ARG A 226 -6.17 -29.85 3.99
CA ARG A 226 -7.04 -30.75 4.76
C ARG A 226 -6.24 -31.69 5.66
N GLU A 227 -5.09 -32.16 5.20
CA GLU A 227 -4.17 -32.99 5.98
C GLU A 227 -3.51 -32.19 7.12
N LYS A 228 -3.09 -30.95 6.86
CA LYS A 228 -2.61 -30.03 7.90
C LYS A 228 -3.70 -29.70 8.94
N ALA A 229 -4.95 -29.51 8.51
CA ALA A 229 -6.06 -29.30 9.41
C ALA A 229 -6.37 -30.55 10.27
N ARG A 230 -6.27 -31.76 9.69
CA ARG A 230 -6.46 -33.02 10.41
C ARG A 230 -5.34 -33.30 11.42
N THR A 231 -4.09 -32.99 11.07
CA THR A 231 -2.95 -33.13 11.99
C THR A 231 -2.98 -32.09 13.10
N ALA A 232 -3.50 -30.88 12.84
CA ALA A 232 -3.80 -29.89 13.87
C ALA A 232 -4.93 -30.33 14.81
N GLY A 233 -6.02 -30.89 14.27
CA GLY A 233 -7.15 -31.42 15.06
C GLY A 233 -6.78 -32.66 15.90
N ARG A 234 -5.89 -33.51 15.39
CA ARG A 234 -5.43 -34.72 16.09
C ARG A 234 -4.49 -34.41 17.26
N LYS A 235 -3.80 -33.26 17.24
CA LYS A 235 -3.07 -32.72 18.41
C LYS A 235 -3.99 -32.15 19.51
N ALA A 236 -5.26 -31.86 19.19
CA ALA A 236 -6.23 -31.33 20.15
C ALA A 236 -7.06 -32.42 20.86
N GLN A 237 -6.88 -33.71 20.53
CA GLN A 237 -7.75 -34.80 20.99
C GLN A 237 -7.06 -35.83 21.91
N THR A 238 -5.97 -35.45 22.60
CA THR A 238 -5.26 -36.32 23.57
C THR A 238 -5.23 -35.72 24.98
N GLN A 239 -6.31 -35.07 25.43
CA GLN A 239 -6.50 -34.77 26.86
C GLN A 239 -7.94 -35.13 27.31
N GLU A 240 -7.95 -36.07 28.26
CA GLU A 240 -8.97 -36.80 29.02
C GLU A 240 -10.42 -36.27 29.19
N ALA A 241 -11.33 -37.25 29.33
CA ALA A 241 -12.75 -37.21 29.74
C ALA A 241 -12.91 -36.92 31.27
N PRO A 242 -14.12 -36.72 31.89
CA PRO A 242 -15.31 -37.61 31.84
C PRO A 242 -16.72 -36.93 31.86
N ALA A 243 -17.75 -37.76 31.64
CA ALA A 243 -19.22 -37.49 31.74
C ALA A 243 -19.68 -37.21 33.21
N PRO A 244 -20.95 -36.85 33.58
CA PRO A 244 -22.26 -37.33 33.06
C PRO A 244 -23.46 -36.32 33.09
N GLY A 245 -24.67 -36.76 32.70
CA GLY A 245 -25.93 -36.15 33.19
C GLY A 245 -27.09 -36.06 32.18
N ALA A 246 -28.29 -36.45 32.59
CA ALA A 246 -29.45 -36.78 31.76
C ALA A 246 -30.55 -35.69 31.67
N ALA A 247 -31.51 -35.94 30.76
CA ALA A 247 -32.93 -35.56 30.80
C ALA A 247 -33.28 -34.07 30.55
N THR A 248 -34.42 -33.64 30.01
CA THR A 248 -35.57 -34.18 29.24
C THR A 248 -36.39 -32.94 28.78
N ASP A 249 -37.32 -33.18 27.85
CA ASP A 249 -38.64 -32.54 27.70
C ASP A 249 -38.92 -31.42 26.69
N GLN A 250 -39.94 -31.77 25.90
CA GLN A 250 -40.79 -31.03 24.99
C GLN A 250 -41.56 -29.90 25.68
N ALA A 251 -41.92 -28.85 24.94
CA ALA A 251 -43.32 -28.42 24.82
C ALA A 251 -43.51 -27.39 23.69
N ASP A 252 -44.59 -27.62 22.96
CA ASP A 252 -45.16 -26.86 21.85
C ASP A 252 -45.63 -25.44 22.20
N ALA A 253 -45.66 -24.55 21.20
CA ALA A 253 -46.84 -23.71 20.92
C ALA A 253 -46.78 -23.08 19.52
N ARG A 254 -47.92 -23.19 18.82
CA ARG A 254 -48.25 -22.82 17.43
C ARG A 254 -48.18 -21.32 17.13
N GLY A 255 -47.95 -20.98 15.85
CA GLY A 255 -48.41 -19.72 15.27
C GLY A 255 -47.88 -19.39 13.86
N GLN A 256 -48.70 -19.63 12.84
CA GLN A 256 -48.82 -18.93 11.55
C GLN A 256 -47.56 -18.60 10.69
N ALA A 257 -47.47 -19.23 9.52
CA ALA A 257 -46.75 -18.72 8.33
C ALA A 257 -47.62 -17.64 7.61
N PRO A 258 -47.04 -16.70 6.84
CA PRO A 258 -46.52 -17.05 5.50
C PRO A 258 -45.26 -16.27 5.06
N GLY A 259 -44.58 -16.80 4.04
CA GLY A 259 -43.76 -15.97 3.14
C GLY A 259 -42.29 -16.36 3.07
N ASP A 260 -41.98 -17.21 2.09
CA ASP A 260 -40.63 -17.40 1.58
C ASP A 260 -40.09 -16.09 1.02
N ALA A 261 -39.22 -15.41 1.76
CA ALA A 261 -38.41 -14.31 1.27
C ALA A 261 -36.94 -14.67 1.48
N SER A 262 -36.39 -15.20 0.41
CA SER A 262 -35.00 -15.56 0.20
C SER A 262 -34.01 -14.49 0.67
N THR A 263 -33.02 -14.95 1.42
CA THR A 263 -31.75 -14.28 1.70
C THR A 263 -30.89 -14.15 0.44
N SER A 264 -31.41 -13.45 -0.57
CA SER A 264 -30.71 -13.16 -1.84
C SER A 264 -30.23 -11.71 -1.94
N GLY A 265 -30.40 -10.88 -0.91
CA GLY A 265 -30.16 -9.43 -1.00
C GLY A 265 -28.70 -8.97 -0.87
N ALA A 266 -27.81 -9.76 -0.29
CA ALA A 266 -26.42 -9.32 -0.05
C ALA A 266 -25.49 -9.54 -1.25
N GLY A 267 -25.69 -10.64 -2.01
CA GLY A 267 -24.87 -10.96 -3.18
C GLY A 267 -25.20 -10.08 -4.39
N ASP A 268 -26.49 -9.81 -4.62
CA ASP A 268 -26.95 -9.03 -5.76
C ASP A 268 -26.61 -7.54 -5.65
N PHE A 269 -26.56 -7.00 -4.42
CA PHE A 269 -26.16 -5.60 -4.18
C PHE A 269 -24.66 -5.37 -4.42
N VAL A 270 -23.82 -6.36 -4.12
CA VAL A 270 -22.38 -6.32 -4.40
C VAL A 270 -22.11 -6.49 -5.90
N ALA A 271 -22.84 -7.37 -6.58
CA ALA A 271 -22.70 -7.56 -8.03
C ALA A 271 -23.16 -6.35 -8.87
N ALA A 272 -24.20 -5.62 -8.43
CA ALA A 272 -24.72 -4.46 -9.16
C ALA A 272 -23.78 -3.24 -9.13
N ARG A 273 -23.02 -3.06 -8.03
CA ARG A 273 -22.14 -1.90 -7.84
C ARG A 273 -20.82 -1.95 -8.62
N TRP A 274 -20.39 -3.14 -9.04
CA TRP A 274 -19.07 -3.33 -9.65
C TRP A 274 -19.12 -3.48 -11.18
N LYS A 275 -20.31 -3.64 -11.78
CA LYS A 275 -20.52 -3.64 -13.24
C LYS A 275 -20.06 -2.35 -13.95
N PRO A 276 -20.30 -1.12 -13.45
CA PRO A 276 -19.80 0.08 -14.13
C PRO A 276 -18.28 0.29 -14.03
N LEU A 277 -17.58 -0.39 -13.11
CA LEU A 277 -16.11 -0.33 -12.99
C LEU A 277 -15.39 -1.30 -13.95
N ALA A 278 -16.07 -2.33 -14.44
CA ALA A 278 -15.53 -3.22 -15.48
C ALA A 278 -15.36 -2.48 -16.83
N VAL A 279 -16.18 -1.45 -17.09
CA VAL A 279 -16.08 -0.60 -18.29
C VAL A 279 -14.87 0.35 -18.21
N LEU A 280 -14.39 0.70 -17.02
CA LEU A 280 -13.13 1.47 -16.83
C LEU A 280 -11.87 0.60 -17.03
N GLY A 281 -11.94 -0.71 -16.77
CA GLY A 281 -10.83 -1.63 -17.05
C GLY A 281 -10.49 -1.77 -18.53
N ALA A 282 -11.48 -1.63 -19.42
CA ALA A 282 -11.28 -1.65 -20.86
C ALA A 282 -10.62 -0.35 -21.40
N SER A 283 -10.81 0.79 -20.73
CA SER A 283 -10.22 2.08 -21.13
C SER A 283 -8.72 2.20 -20.80
N ALA A 284 -8.27 1.57 -19.71
CA ALA A 284 -6.86 1.55 -19.34
C ALA A 284 -5.97 0.75 -20.33
N ALA A 285 -6.53 -0.32 -20.92
CA ALA A 285 -5.83 -1.10 -21.94
C ALA A 285 -5.69 -0.33 -23.27
N ALA A 286 -6.71 0.45 -23.66
CA ALA A 286 -6.67 1.28 -24.86
C ALA A 286 -5.66 2.45 -24.74
N GLY A 287 -5.57 3.07 -23.55
CA GLY A 287 -4.59 4.13 -23.27
C GLY A 287 -3.13 3.64 -23.34
N ALA A 288 -2.86 2.41 -22.87
CA ALA A 288 -1.53 1.81 -22.94
C ALA A 288 -1.10 1.46 -24.38
N VAL A 289 -2.06 1.07 -25.24
CA VAL A 289 -1.80 0.82 -26.67
C VAL A 289 -1.58 2.13 -27.42
N PHE A 290 -2.33 3.20 -27.11
CA PHE A 290 -2.15 4.51 -27.72
C PHE A 290 -0.82 5.19 -27.33
N LEU A 291 -0.37 5.05 -26.07
CA LEU A 291 0.95 5.53 -25.64
C LEU A 291 2.09 4.80 -26.34
N ARG A 292 1.93 3.50 -26.60
CA ARG A 292 2.94 2.66 -27.26
C ARG A 292 3.10 3.01 -28.74
N GLU A 293 2.03 3.42 -29.41
CA GLU A 293 2.07 3.84 -30.82
C GLU A 293 2.70 5.23 -31.00
N LEU A 294 2.52 6.14 -30.03
CA LEU A 294 3.08 7.50 -30.09
C LEU A 294 4.61 7.54 -29.92
N THR A 295 5.18 6.55 -29.25
CA THR A 295 6.63 6.43 -29.03
C THR A 295 7.38 5.71 -30.16
N ARG A 296 6.69 5.38 -31.26
CA ARG A 296 7.25 4.57 -32.35
C ARG A 296 7.41 5.33 -33.68
N ARG A 297 7.45 6.66 -33.66
CA ARG A 297 7.89 7.49 -34.79
C ARG A 297 9.31 8.00 -34.56
#